data_AF-A0A353QJ21-F1
#
_entry.id   AF-A0A353QJ21-F1
#
_cell.length_a   1.000
_cell.length_b   1.000
_cell.length_c   1.000
_cell.angle_alpha   90.00
_cell.angle_beta   90.00
_cell.angle_gamma   90.00
#
_symmetry.space_group_name_H-M   'P 1'
#
loop_
_entity.id
_entity.type
_entity.pdbx_description
1 polymer ?
#
loop_
_entity_poly.entity_id
_entity_poly.type
_entity_poly.pdbx_seq_one_letter_code
_entity_poly.pdbx_strand_id
1 'polypeptide(L)'
;KRRMDRFTQFAVAASAMAIEDAGLNSGFPCPERTGTAIGSGIGGMETFEEQHSRFLEKGPDRVSPFFIPMMIGNMAAGNVAIMFNAKGPSTAVVTACASGGHSIADAARIIQDGRADIMIAGGTEAAVTPLSVAGFASMQALSTAESPDDAPRPFDLRRNGFVMGEGAGVLILEEYQHALRRGVRIYAEVAGYGTSTDAYHITSPSPDGEGAARAITEALASAGIEGSQVGYVNAHGTGTELNDKYETMALKRAFGEHAYKLAVSSTKSMHGHLLGAAGAVEAIILAKALQEGFIPPTTKYGVPDPECDLDYVPNEGRKMDLAYGISNSLGFGGHNVTLVFKHYEGR
;
A
#
# COMPACT_ATOMS: atom_id res chain seq x y z
N LYS A 1 -21.73 -15.81 8.78
CA LYS A 1 -22.15 -16.58 7.57
C LYS A 1 -21.07 -16.39 6.50
N ARG A 2 -20.67 -17.45 5.77
CA ARG A 2 -19.65 -17.39 4.69
C ARG A 2 -20.20 -16.61 3.48
N ARG A 3 -20.10 -15.28 3.51
CA ARG A 3 -20.65 -14.34 2.49
C ARG A 3 -19.66 -13.24 2.11
N MET A 4 -18.38 -13.47 2.33
CA MET A 4 -17.28 -12.57 2.03
C MET A 4 -16.14 -13.40 1.45
N ASP A 5 -15.55 -12.92 0.38
CA ASP A 5 -14.26 -13.46 -0.09
C ASP A 5 -13.15 -13.13 0.94
N ARG A 6 -12.04 -13.87 0.87
CA ARG A 6 -10.90 -13.73 1.78
C ARG A 6 -10.33 -12.30 1.80
N PHE A 7 -10.27 -11.60 0.66
CA PHE A 7 -9.78 -10.21 0.64
C PHE A 7 -10.68 -9.28 1.47
N THR A 8 -12.00 -9.51 1.45
CA THR A 8 -12.93 -8.74 2.29
C THR A 8 -12.80 -9.13 3.76
N GLN A 9 -12.58 -10.40 4.08
CA GLN A 9 -12.34 -10.84 5.46
C GLN A 9 -11.11 -10.17 6.07
N PHE A 10 -10.02 -10.03 5.31
CA PHE A 10 -8.83 -9.31 5.76
C PHE A 10 -9.11 -7.82 6.00
N ALA A 11 -9.80 -7.14 5.08
CA ALA A 11 -10.15 -5.72 5.26
C ALA A 11 -10.98 -5.49 6.54
N VAL A 12 -11.90 -6.39 6.83
CA VAL A 12 -12.79 -6.30 8.00
C VAL A 12 -12.04 -6.53 9.28
N ALA A 13 -11.17 -7.55 9.32
CA ALA A 13 -10.33 -7.83 10.48
C ALA A 13 -9.34 -6.67 10.74
N ALA A 14 -8.67 -6.18 9.69
CA ALA A 14 -7.75 -5.05 9.80
C ALA A 14 -8.47 -3.75 10.23
N SER A 15 -9.67 -3.49 9.70
CA SER A 15 -10.47 -2.34 10.11
C SER A 15 -10.92 -2.45 11.56
N ALA A 16 -11.32 -3.63 12.03
CA ALA A 16 -11.67 -3.85 13.44
C ALA A 16 -10.49 -3.49 14.36
N MET A 17 -9.29 -4.00 14.04
CA MET A 17 -8.07 -3.70 14.80
C MET A 17 -7.73 -2.21 14.77
N ALA A 18 -7.85 -1.54 13.63
CA ALA A 18 -7.57 -0.12 13.49
C ALA A 18 -8.59 0.76 14.25
N ILE A 19 -9.88 0.40 14.22
CA ILE A 19 -10.96 1.07 14.96
C ILE A 19 -10.73 0.91 16.48
N GLU A 20 -10.36 -0.28 16.91
CA GLU A 20 -10.01 -0.56 18.31
C GLU A 20 -8.80 0.25 18.76
N ASP A 21 -7.73 0.23 17.97
CA ASP A 21 -6.51 0.97 18.26
C ASP A 21 -6.74 2.50 18.29
N ALA A 22 -7.70 3.00 17.50
CA ALA A 22 -8.13 4.38 17.50
C ALA A 22 -9.14 4.71 18.62
N GLY A 23 -9.54 3.77 19.46
CA GLY A 23 -10.49 3.99 20.55
C GLY A 23 -11.94 4.25 20.10
N LEU A 24 -12.36 3.68 18.98
CA LEU A 24 -13.67 3.90 18.35
C LEU A 24 -14.63 2.69 18.46
N ASN A 25 -14.32 1.73 19.35
CA ASN A 25 -15.09 0.50 19.56
C ASN A 25 -16.54 0.72 20.02
N SER A 26 -16.81 1.82 20.71
CA SER A 26 -18.17 2.20 21.12
C SER A 26 -19.00 2.79 19.98
N GLY A 27 -18.43 2.87 18.77
CA GLY A 27 -19.02 3.50 17.60
C GLY A 27 -18.41 4.87 17.29
N PHE A 28 -18.66 5.34 16.07
CA PHE A 28 -18.18 6.64 15.61
C PHE A 28 -19.01 7.79 16.19
N PRO A 29 -18.37 8.92 16.60
CA PRO A 29 -19.07 10.10 17.10
C PRO A 29 -20.11 10.66 16.12
N CYS A 30 -19.80 10.63 14.82
CA CYS A 30 -20.71 10.99 13.75
C CYS A 30 -20.56 10.03 12.57
N PRO A 31 -21.42 9.00 12.47
CA PRO A 31 -21.45 8.04 11.37
C PRO A 31 -21.46 8.69 9.98
N GLU A 32 -22.26 9.74 9.80
CA GLU A 32 -22.43 10.47 8.53
C GLU A 32 -21.18 11.27 8.12
N ARG A 33 -20.26 11.50 9.07
CA ARG A 33 -18.95 12.11 8.87
C ARG A 33 -17.80 11.10 8.91
N THR A 34 -18.12 9.81 8.96
CA THR A 34 -17.14 8.72 8.96
C THR A 34 -17.25 7.93 7.66
N GLY A 35 -16.21 7.95 6.84
CA GLY A 35 -16.18 7.26 5.55
C GLY A 35 -15.25 6.05 5.50
N THR A 36 -15.24 5.38 4.35
CA THR A 36 -14.36 4.24 4.03
C THR A 36 -13.71 4.44 2.68
N ALA A 37 -12.40 4.24 2.59
CA ALA A 37 -11.65 4.20 1.33
C ALA A 37 -10.72 2.98 1.36
N ILE A 38 -11.19 1.83 0.86
CA ILE A 38 -10.41 0.59 0.93
C ILE A 38 -10.36 -0.03 -0.46
N GLY A 39 -9.16 0.00 -1.05
CA GLY A 39 -8.88 -0.57 -2.36
C GLY A 39 -8.51 -2.06 -2.31
N SER A 40 -8.73 -2.74 -3.43
CA SER A 40 -8.23 -4.10 -3.69
C SER A 40 -7.86 -4.17 -5.16
N GLY A 41 -6.67 -4.67 -5.48
CA GLY A 41 -6.16 -4.67 -6.84
C GLY A 41 -6.89 -5.67 -7.73
N ILE A 42 -7.23 -6.84 -7.20
CA ILE A 42 -7.83 -7.94 -7.98
C ILE A 42 -9.18 -8.42 -7.41
N GLY A 43 -9.52 -8.07 -6.18
CA GLY A 43 -10.80 -8.43 -5.57
C GLY A 43 -10.91 -9.92 -5.26
N GLY A 44 -12.14 -10.46 -5.34
CA GLY A 44 -12.44 -11.83 -4.95
C GLY A 44 -12.13 -12.87 -6.03
N MET A 45 -10.84 -13.08 -6.29
CA MET A 45 -10.37 -14.06 -7.28
C MET A 45 -10.73 -15.50 -6.90
N GLU A 46 -10.60 -15.87 -5.62
CA GLU A 46 -10.98 -17.20 -5.13
C GLU A 46 -12.47 -17.45 -5.39
N THR A 47 -13.33 -16.49 -5.05
CA THR A 47 -14.76 -16.53 -5.37
C THR A 47 -15.00 -16.66 -6.88
N PHE A 48 -14.26 -15.93 -7.72
CA PHE A 48 -14.40 -16.03 -9.17
C PHE A 48 -14.08 -17.43 -9.68
N GLU A 49 -12.94 -18.00 -9.29
CA GLU A 49 -12.52 -19.34 -9.68
C GLU A 49 -13.54 -20.42 -9.27
N GLU A 50 -14.02 -20.36 -8.03
CA GLU A 50 -15.01 -21.30 -7.51
C GLU A 50 -16.33 -21.20 -8.26
N GLN A 51 -16.86 -19.98 -8.46
CA GLN A 51 -18.16 -19.80 -9.12
C GLN A 51 -18.09 -20.09 -10.62
N HIS A 52 -16.97 -19.79 -11.27
CA HIS A 52 -16.74 -20.15 -12.67
C HIS A 52 -16.68 -21.67 -12.85
N SER A 53 -15.93 -22.39 -12.00
CA SER A 53 -15.89 -23.86 -12.03
C SER A 53 -17.28 -24.47 -11.81
N ARG A 54 -18.03 -23.95 -10.83
CA ARG A 54 -19.42 -24.39 -10.57
C ARG A 54 -20.35 -24.12 -11.76
N PHE A 55 -20.17 -23.01 -12.47
CA PHE A 55 -20.92 -22.70 -13.68
C PHE A 55 -20.64 -23.71 -14.79
N LEU A 56 -19.36 -24.00 -15.07
CA LEU A 56 -18.98 -24.96 -16.11
C LEU A 56 -19.43 -26.40 -15.80
N GLU A 57 -19.31 -26.83 -14.55
CA GLU A 57 -19.63 -28.20 -14.14
C GLU A 57 -21.14 -28.44 -13.98
N LYS A 58 -21.90 -27.43 -13.52
CA LYS A 58 -23.26 -27.62 -13.00
C LYS A 58 -24.30 -26.68 -13.60
N GLY A 59 -23.89 -25.78 -14.50
CA GLY A 59 -24.76 -24.82 -15.17
C GLY A 59 -25.05 -23.54 -14.37
N PRO A 60 -25.67 -22.53 -15.02
CA PRO A 60 -25.90 -21.18 -14.46
C PRO A 60 -26.74 -21.17 -13.18
N ASP A 61 -27.74 -22.05 -13.06
CA ASP A 61 -28.64 -22.10 -11.89
C ASP A 61 -27.94 -22.48 -10.59
N ARG A 62 -26.67 -22.94 -10.65
CA ARG A 62 -25.88 -23.30 -9.48
C ARG A 62 -24.95 -22.18 -9.03
N VAL A 63 -24.76 -21.11 -9.79
CA VAL A 63 -23.95 -19.95 -9.37
C VAL A 63 -24.56 -19.33 -8.11
N SER A 64 -23.71 -19.00 -7.13
CA SER A 64 -24.17 -18.41 -5.86
C SER A 64 -24.84 -17.06 -6.10
N PRO A 65 -25.98 -16.75 -5.46
CA PRO A 65 -26.54 -15.40 -5.48
C PRO A 65 -25.63 -14.36 -4.82
N PHE A 66 -24.62 -14.80 -4.05
CA PHE A 66 -23.61 -13.94 -3.44
C PHE A 66 -22.35 -13.80 -4.30
N PHE A 67 -22.29 -14.36 -5.51
CA PHE A 67 -21.12 -14.30 -6.37
C PHE A 67 -20.63 -12.86 -6.58
N ILE A 68 -21.49 -12.01 -7.14
CA ILE A 68 -21.15 -10.61 -7.45
C ILE A 68 -20.73 -9.83 -6.19
N PRO A 69 -21.50 -9.81 -5.08
CA PRO A 69 -21.11 -9.07 -3.87
C PRO A 69 -19.97 -9.72 -3.07
N MET A 70 -19.46 -10.89 -3.46
CA MET A 70 -18.24 -11.45 -2.91
C MET A 70 -17.02 -11.17 -3.80
N MET A 71 -17.22 -10.98 -5.11
CA MET A 71 -16.14 -10.83 -6.10
C MET A 71 -15.67 -9.38 -6.29
N ILE A 72 -16.58 -8.42 -6.41
CA ILE A 72 -16.22 -7.06 -6.84
C ILE A 72 -15.37 -6.33 -5.78
N GLY A 73 -14.28 -5.68 -6.21
CA GLY A 73 -13.24 -5.14 -5.32
C GLY A 73 -13.74 -4.11 -4.29
N ASN A 74 -14.82 -3.38 -4.59
CA ASN A 74 -15.38 -2.39 -3.66
C ASN A 74 -16.10 -3.00 -2.44
N MET A 75 -16.24 -4.33 -2.39
CA MET A 75 -16.87 -5.02 -1.26
C MET A 75 -16.05 -4.96 0.02
N ALA A 76 -14.74 -4.70 -0.06
CA ALA A 76 -13.94 -4.40 1.14
C ALA A 76 -14.48 -3.15 1.86
N ALA A 77 -14.52 -2.00 1.17
CA ALA A 77 -15.04 -0.75 1.71
C ALA A 77 -16.52 -0.88 2.13
N GLY A 78 -17.36 -1.47 1.27
CA GLY A 78 -18.79 -1.62 1.55
C GLY A 78 -19.10 -2.48 2.79
N ASN A 79 -18.43 -3.62 2.94
CA ASN A 79 -18.65 -4.48 4.12
C ASN A 79 -18.15 -3.83 5.40
N VAL A 80 -17.00 -3.13 5.36
CA VAL A 80 -16.49 -2.36 6.50
C VAL A 80 -17.49 -1.26 6.89
N ALA A 81 -17.99 -0.49 5.92
CA ALA A 81 -18.99 0.55 6.17
C ALA A 81 -20.26 0.00 6.84
N ILE A 82 -20.78 -1.13 6.33
CA ILE A 82 -21.96 -1.80 6.88
C ILE A 82 -21.70 -2.30 8.32
N MET A 83 -20.57 -2.95 8.57
CA MET A 83 -20.29 -3.56 9.87
C MET A 83 -20.00 -2.55 10.97
N PHE A 84 -19.33 -1.45 10.65
CA PHE A 84 -18.96 -0.43 11.64
C PHE A 84 -19.87 0.80 11.60
N ASN A 85 -20.93 0.79 10.79
CA ASN A 85 -21.88 1.89 10.64
C ASN A 85 -21.20 3.21 10.26
N ALA A 86 -20.29 3.16 9.28
CA ALA A 86 -19.70 4.34 8.65
C ALA A 86 -20.57 4.76 7.45
N LYS A 87 -21.11 5.98 7.47
CA LYS A 87 -22.13 6.46 6.50
C LYS A 87 -21.68 7.66 5.68
N GLY A 88 -20.44 8.11 5.88
CA GLY A 88 -19.80 9.13 5.06
C GLY A 88 -19.40 8.61 3.68
N PRO A 89 -18.47 9.30 2.98
CA PRO A 89 -17.99 8.88 1.68
C PRO A 89 -17.45 7.43 1.69
N SER A 90 -17.86 6.63 0.71
CA SER A 90 -17.42 5.24 0.56
C SER A 90 -16.87 5.02 -0.85
N THR A 91 -15.56 4.82 -0.96
CA THR A 91 -14.88 4.60 -2.25
C THR A 91 -13.96 3.38 -2.18
N ALA A 92 -13.63 2.84 -3.36
CA ALA A 92 -12.64 1.78 -3.52
C ALA A 92 -11.92 2.00 -4.85
N VAL A 93 -10.73 2.59 -4.77
CA VAL A 93 -9.88 2.82 -5.93
C VAL A 93 -9.11 1.54 -6.27
N VAL A 94 -9.05 1.23 -7.56
CA VAL A 94 -8.38 0.03 -8.09
C VAL A 94 -7.32 0.47 -9.08
N THR A 95 -6.08 0.48 -8.63
CA THR A 95 -4.89 0.91 -9.38
C THR A 95 -3.75 -0.09 -9.16
N ALA A 96 -4.06 -1.38 -9.30
CA ALA A 96 -3.13 -2.49 -9.08
C ALA A 96 -2.38 -2.34 -7.73
N CYS A 97 -1.04 -2.41 -7.76
CA CYS A 97 -0.17 -2.33 -6.59
C CYS A 97 -0.27 -1.00 -5.82
N ALA A 98 -0.78 0.06 -6.45
CA ALA A 98 -0.96 1.38 -5.85
C ALA A 98 -2.31 1.56 -5.14
N SER A 99 -3.22 0.57 -5.19
CA SER A 99 -4.61 0.73 -4.71
C SER A 99 -4.70 1.18 -3.25
N GLY A 100 -3.93 0.56 -2.35
CA GLY A 100 -3.91 0.95 -0.93
C GLY A 100 -3.35 2.34 -0.69
N GLY A 101 -2.29 2.71 -1.42
CA GLY A 101 -1.69 4.04 -1.34
C GLY A 101 -2.62 5.14 -1.86
N HIS A 102 -3.25 4.94 -3.01
CA HIS A 102 -4.26 5.86 -3.54
C HIS A 102 -5.48 5.97 -2.62
N SER A 103 -5.92 4.87 -2.01
CA SER A 103 -7.04 4.91 -1.06
C SER A 103 -6.75 5.82 0.14
N ILE A 104 -5.51 5.81 0.63
CA ILE A 104 -5.06 6.70 1.71
C ILE A 104 -4.97 8.15 1.22
N ALA A 105 -4.43 8.39 0.03
CA ALA A 105 -4.36 9.74 -0.57
C ALA A 105 -5.77 10.34 -0.76
N ASP A 106 -6.69 9.59 -1.34
CA ASP A 106 -8.09 9.99 -1.54
C ASP A 106 -8.79 10.28 -0.20
N ALA A 107 -8.56 9.42 0.81
CA ALA A 107 -9.11 9.62 2.15
C ALA A 107 -8.57 10.89 2.83
N ALA A 108 -7.26 11.12 2.75
CA ALA A 108 -6.64 12.34 3.25
C ALA A 108 -7.25 13.57 2.57
N ARG A 109 -7.44 13.52 1.24
CA ARG A 109 -8.07 14.60 0.49
C ARG A 109 -9.52 14.85 0.90
N ILE A 110 -10.32 13.80 1.10
CA ILE A 110 -11.71 13.90 1.57
C ILE A 110 -11.79 14.63 2.93
N ILE A 111 -10.85 14.36 3.85
CA ILE A 111 -10.77 15.05 5.14
C ILE A 111 -10.35 16.50 4.95
N GLN A 112 -9.33 16.77 4.13
CA GLN A 112 -8.84 18.12 3.82
C GLN A 112 -9.92 19.01 3.19
N ASP A 113 -10.76 18.44 2.32
CA ASP A 113 -11.91 19.13 1.70
C ASP A 113 -13.10 19.30 2.68
N GLY A 114 -12.94 18.87 3.94
CA GLY A 114 -13.96 18.98 4.99
C GLY A 114 -15.17 18.08 4.76
N ARG A 115 -15.04 17.00 3.99
CA ARG A 115 -16.15 16.10 3.62
C ARG A 115 -16.36 14.94 4.59
N ALA A 116 -15.33 14.60 5.38
CA ALA A 116 -15.38 13.64 6.48
C ALA A 116 -14.50 14.12 7.63
N ASP A 117 -14.79 13.67 8.86
CA ASP A 117 -13.93 13.88 10.02
C ASP A 117 -13.04 12.65 10.28
N ILE A 118 -13.53 11.46 9.94
CA ILE A 118 -12.82 10.18 10.08
C ILE A 118 -12.92 9.40 8.76
N MET A 119 -11.82 8.80 8.33
CA MET A 119 -11.79 7.87 7.20
C MET A 119 -11.11 6.55 7.61
N ILE A 120 -11.80 5.44 7.38
CA ILE A 120 -11.21 4.10 7.45
C ILE A 120 -10.56 3.82 6.10
N ALA A 121 -9.24 3.96 6.02
CA ALA A 121 -8.53 4.04 4.75
C ALA A 121 -7.44 2.96 4.63
N GLY A 122 -7.28 2.35 3.46
CA GLY A 122 -6.20 1.39 3.24
C GLY A 122 -6.39 0.48 2.04
N GLY A 123 -5.89 -0.74 2.14
CA GLY A 123 -5.93 -1.70 1.05
C GLY A 123 -5.92 -3.14 1.54
N THR A 124 -6.44 -4.04 0.70
CA THR A 124 -6.52 -5.48 0.99
C THR A 124 -6.31 -6.30 -0.28
N GLU A 125 -5.78 -7.51 -0.13
CA GLU A 125 -5.66 -8.46 -1.22
C GLU A 125 -5.63 -9.90 -0.71
N ALA A 126 -6.25 -10.81 -1.45
CA ALA A 126 -6.16 -12.26 -1.25
C ALA A 126 -6.00 -12.97 -2.60
N ALA A 127 -4.94 -12.61 -3.33
CA ALA A 127 -4.69 -13.09 -4.69
C ALA A 127 -3.79 -14.33 -4.77
N VAL A 128 -3.48 -15.00 -3.66
CA VAL A 128 -2.69 -16.25 -3.68
C VAL A 128 -3.61 -17.41 -4.10
N THR A 129 -4.00 -17.39 -5.37
CA THR A 129 -4.95 -18.32 -5.99
C THR A 129 -4.33 -18.95 -7.24
N PRO A 130 -4.73 -20.17 -7.65
CA PRO A 130 -4.19 -20.83 -8.83
C PRO A 130 -4.21 -19.96 -10.10
N LEU A 131 -5.30 -19.24 -10.39
CA LEU A 131 -5.40 -18.44 -11.60
C LEU A 131 -4.54 -17.18 -11.52
N SER A 132 -4.49 -16.51 -10.37
CA SER A 132 -3.62 -15.35 -10.19
C SER A 132 -2.14 -15.72 -10.28
N VAL A 133 -1.71 -16.82 -9.64
CA VAL A 133 -0.33 -17.31 -9.74
C VAL A 133 0.01 -17.68 -11.19
N ALA A 134 -0.88 -18.39 -11.89
CA ALA A 134 -0.68 -18.73 -13.30
C ALA A 134 -0.58 -17.47 -14.19
N GLY A 135 -1.42 -16.47 -13.96
CA GLY A 135 -1.40 -15.20 -14.69
C GLY A 135 -0.09 -14.44 -14.51
N PHE A 136 0.33 -14.21 -13.26
CA PHE A 136 1.58 -13.51 -12.96
C PHE A 136 2.83 -14.29 -13.39
N ALA A 137 2.82 -15.63 -13.28
CA ALA A 137 3.88 -16.48 -13.79
C ALA A 137 3.99 -16.41 -15.33
N SER A 138 2.85 -16.43 -16.03
CA SER A 138 2.81 -16.35 -17.51
C SER A 138 3.37 -15.04 -18.05
N MET A 139 3.29 -13.94 -17.28
CA MET A 139 3.91 -12.66 -17.65
C MET A 139 5.32 -12.49 -17.07
N GLN A 140 5.91 -13.56 -16.51
CA GLN A 140 7.27 -13.59 -15.96
C GLN A 140 7.52 -12.56 -14.85
N ALA A 141 6.49 -12.21 -14.08
CA ALA A 141 6.61 -11.22 -13.01
C ALA A 141 6.98 -11.85 -11.65
N LEU A 142 6.71 -13.14 -11.47
CA LEU A 142 7.01 -13.87 -10.24
C LEU A 142 8.46 -14.34 -10.19
N SER A 143 9.05 -14.32 -9.00
CA SER A 143 10.33 -14.98 -8.73
C SER A 143 10.26 -16.46 -9.05
N THR A 144 11.31 -16.98 -9.67
CA THR A 144 11.51 -18.42 -9.93
C THR A 144 12.42 -19.09 -8.90
N ALA A 145 12.69 -18.43 -7.77
CA ALA A 145 13.52 -19.00 -6.71
C ALA A 145 12.90 -20.26 -6.13
N GLU A 146 13.71 -21.30 -5.96
CA GLU A 146 13.26 -22.59 -5.42
C GLU A 146 13.19 -22.59 -3.88
N SER A 147 13.93 -21.69 -3.22
CA SER A 147 13.95 -21.54 -1.77
C SER A 147 13.29 -20.23 -1.32
N PRO A 148 12.48 -20.24 -0.26
CA PRO A 148 11.95 -19.00 0.34
C PRO A 148 13.05 -18.14 0.97
N ASP A 149 14.22 -18.70 1.28
CA ASP A 149 15.37 -17.91 1.76
C ASP A 149 16.01 -17.08 0.64
N ASP A 150 15.73 -17.43 -0.61
CA ASP A 150 16.29 -16.78 -1.78
C ASP A 150 15.41 -15.64 -2.31
N ALA A 151 14.14 -15.53 -1.95
CA ALA A 151 13.28 -14.46 -2.44
C ALA A 151 12.25 -14.02 -1.39
N PRO A 152 11.75 -12.78 -1.46
CA PRO A 152 12.15 -11.71 -2.37
C PRO A 152 13.45 -11.00 -1.91
N ARG A 153 14.28 -10.56 -2.87
CA ARG A 153 15.55 -9.84 -2.64
C ARG A 153 15.58 -8.46 -3.34
N PRO A 154 14.79 -7.47 -2.88
CA PRO A 154 14.76 -6.15 -3.50
C PRO A 154 16.16 -5.52 -3.60
N PHE A 155 16.43 -4.86 -4.74
CA PHE A 155 17.66 -4.13 -5.06
C PHE A 155 18.95 -5.00 -5.16
N ASP A 156 18.90 -6.30 -4.83
CA ASP A 156 20.01 -7.23 -5.03
C ASP A 156 20.20 -7.51 -6.53
N LEU A 157 21.45 -7.62 -7.00
CA LEU A 157 21.79 -7.91 -8.40
C LEU A 157 21.13 -9.20 -8.92
N ARG A 158 20.87 -10.16 -8.03
CA ARG A 158 20.33 -11.48 -8.37
C ARG A 158 18.80 -11.54 -8.29
N ARG A 159 18.12 -10.41 -8.10
CA ARG A 159 16.65 -10.35 -8.05
C ARG A 159 16.06 -10.87 -9.36
N ASN A 160 14.95 -11.59 -9.28
CA ASN A 160 14.40 -12.34 -10.41
C ASN A 160 12.88 -12.33 -10.47
N GLY A 161 12.24 -11.31 -9.89
CA GLY A 161 10.78 -11.19 -9.83
C GLY A 161 10.28 -11.05 -8.40
N PHE A 162 9.00 -10.69 -8.26
CA PHE A 162 8.38 -10.51 -6.95
C PHE A 162 7.83 -11.82 -6.39
N VAL A 163 7.64 -11.90 -5.07
CA VAL A 163 6.96 -13.02 -4.40
C VAL A 163 5.57 -12.56 -3.99
N MET A 164 4.51 -13.28 -4.37
CA MET A 164 3.14 -12.91 -3.99
C MET A 164 2.92 -13.04 -2.49
N GLY A 165 2.27 -12.03 -1.90
CA GLY A 165 1.73 -12.07 -0.54
C GLY A 165 0.22 -11.78 -0.53
N GLU A 166 -0.39 -11.96 0.63
CA GLU A 166 -1.78 -11.59 0.88
C GLU A 166 -1.92 -10.91 2.25
N GLY A 167 -2.97 -10.11 2.43
CA GLY A 167 -3.24 -9.42 3.69
C GLY A 167 -4.00 -8.11 3.50
N ALA A 168 -4.07 -7.32 4.57
CA ALA A 168 -4.66 -5.99 4.56
C ALA A 168 -3.92 -5.04 5.50
N GLY A 169 -3.86 -3.77 5.10
CA GLY A 169 -3.46 -2.66 5.96
C GLY A 169 -4.58 -1.63 5.99
N VAL A 170 -4.97 -1.18 7.18
CA VAL A 170 -6.00 -0.16 7.38
C VAL A 170 -5.51 0.85 8.42
N LEU A 171 -5.66 2.13 8.09
CA LEU A 171 -5.41 3.26 8.97
C LEU A 171 -6.74 3.95 9.29
N ILE A 172 -6.82 4.53 10.49
CA ILE A 172 -7.84 5.53 10.81
C ILE A 172 -7.21 6.90 10.58
N LEU A 173 -7.63 7.57 9.51
CA LEU A 173 -7.29 8.96 9.26
C LEU A 173 -8.35 9.86 9.90
N GLU A 174 -7.92 10.97 10.47
CA GLU A 174 -8.81 11.83 11.23
C GLU A 174 -8.42 13.30 11.10
N GLU A 175 -9.43 14.18 11.06
CA GLU A 175 -9.22 15.62 11.11
C GLU A 175 -8.49 16.00 12.39
N TYR A 176 -7.41 16.79 12.28
CA TYR A 176 -6.47 17.02 13.36
C TYR A 176 -7.12 17.59 14.63
N GLN A 177 -7.98 18.61 14.49
CA GLN A 177 -8.65 19.21 15.64
C GLN A 177 -9.69 18.24 16.24
N HIS A 178 -10.33 17.40 15.43
CA HIS A 178 -11.23 16.35 15.89
C HIS A 178 -10.47 15.31 16.73
N ALA A 179 -9.33 14.82 16.25
CA ALA A 179 -8.46 13.91 16.99
C ALA A 179 -7.98 14.51 18.33
N LEU A 180 -7.54 15.77 18.33
CA LEU A 180 -7.13 16.48 19.55
C LEU A 180 -8.27 16.62 20.57
N ARG A 181 -9.48 16.99 20.12
CA ARG A 181 -10.65 17.16 21.01
C ARG A 181 -11.02 15.88 21.73
N ARG A 182 -10.86 14.71 21.08
CA ARG A 182 -11.16 13.41 21.71
C ARG A 182 -9.95 12.78 22.41
N GLY A 183 -8.77 13.42 22.37
CA GLY A 183 -7.59 13.05 23.16
C GLY A 183 -7.01 11.69 22.81
N VAL A 184 -6.94 11.34 21.53
CA VAL A 184 -6.36 10.07 21.08
C VAL A 184 -4.89 10.16 20.72
N ARG A 185 -4.22 9.00 20.78
CA ARG A 185 -2.86 8.83 20.29
C ARG A 185 -2.82 9.10 18.78
N ILE A 186 -1.87 9.93 18.36
CA ILE A 186 -1.55 10.19 16.96
C ILE A 186 -0.20 9.52 16.65
N TYR A 187 -0.16 8.71 15.60
CA TYR A 187 1.06 8.02 15.16
C TYR A 187 1.98 8.92 14.35
N ALA A 188 1.39 9.60 13.36
CA ALA A 188 2.06 10.46 12.40
C ALA A 188 1.00 11.31 11.69
N GLU A 189 1.43 12.41 11.08
CA GLU A 189 0.61 13.24 10.20
C GLU A 189 0.80 12.77 8.75
N VAL A 190 -0.30 12.57 8.00
CA VAL A 190 -0.25 12.44 6.53
C VAL A 190 -0.07 13.85 5.97
N ALA A 191 1.19 14.25 5.79
CA ALA A 191 1.55 15.63 5.47
C ALA A 191 1.31 15.97 4.00
N GLY A 192 1.39 14.99 3.10
CA GLY A 192 1.17 15.20 1.68
C GLY A 192 1.10 13.90 0.90
N TYR A 193 0.69 14.02 -0.36
CA TYR A 193 0.64 12.91 -1.30
C TYR A 193 0.84 13.44 -2.73
N GLY A 194 1.31 12.58 -3.62
CA GLY A 194 1.47 12.87 -5.04
C GLY A 194 1.14 11.65 -5.88
N THR A 195 0.59 11.88 -7.07
CA THR A 195 0.10 10.82 -7.94
C THR A 195 0.45 11.12 -9.39
N SER A 196 0.91 10.11 -10.12
CA SER A 196 1.18 10.31 -11.54
C SER A 196 0.80 9.06 -12.35
N THR A 197 0.80 9.23 -13.66
CA THR A 197 0.65 8.11 -14.60
C THR A 197 1.81 8.12 -15.59
N ASP A 198 2.39 6.94 -15.81
CA ASP A 198 3.52 6.76 -16.73
C ASP A 198 3.11 7.02 -18.18
N ALA A 199 1.88 6.63 -18.56
CA ALA A 199 1.37 6.68 -19.94
C ALA A 199 2.33 5.99 -20.95
N TYR A 200 2.99 4.91 -20.52
CA TYR A 200 4.05 4.24 -21.27
C TYR A 200 3.70 2.81 -21.69
N HIS A 201 3.53 1.90 -20.74
CA HIS A 201 3.22 0.50 -21.00
C HIS A 201 2.27 -0.05 -19.92
N ILE A 202 1.47 -1.07 -20.27
CA ILE A 202 0.47 -1.62 -19.35
C ILE A 202 1.08 -2.36 -18.15
N THR A 203 2.31 -2.87 -18.26
CA THR A 203 2.98 -3.65 -17.20
C THR A 203 4.42 -3.23 -16.94
N SER A 204 5.04 -2.48 -17.84
CA SER A 204 6.44 -2.07 -17.70
C SER A 204 6.48 -0.65 -17.17
N PRO A 205 7.27 -0.36 -16.13
CA PRO A 205 7.45 1.00 -15.64
C PRO A 205 8.08 1.88 -16.73
N SER A 206 7.77 3.18 -16.70
CA SER A 206 8.39 4.16 -17.58
C SER A 206 9.93 4.15 -17.41
N PRO A 207 10.71 4.17 -18.51
CA PRO A 207 12.16 4.27 -18.44
C PRO A 207 12.62 5.43 -17.58
N ASP A 208 13.74 5.24 -16.90
CA ASP A 208 14.37 6.22 -16.00
C ASP A 208 13.51 6.65 -14.79
N GLY A 209 12.37 5.98 -14.56
CA GLY A 209 11.51 6.24 -13.40
C GLY A 209 10.82 7.62 -13.43
N GLU A 210 10.58 8.19 -14.61
CA GLU A 210 10.05 9.56 -14.76
C GLU A 210 8.73 9.78 -14.02
N GLY A 211 7.75 8.87 -14.18
CA GLY A 211 6.45 9.00 -13.54
C GLY A 211 6.55 8.88 -12.02
N ALA A 212 7.35 7.93 -11.53
CA ALA A 212 7.64 7.80 -10.10
C ALA A 212 8.28 9.08 -9.53
N ALA A 213 9.25 9.68 -10.23
CA ALA A 213 9.88 10.93 -9.81
C ALA A 213 8.88 12.10 -9.75
N ARG A 214 7.92 12.18 -10.68
CA ARG A 214 6.82 13.16 -10.63
C ARG A 214 5.93 12.97 -9.42
N ALA A 215 5.53 11.73 -9.11
CA ALA A 215 4.71 11.43 -7.93
C ALA A 215 5.43 11.83 -6.64
N ILE A 216 6.72 11.53 -6.52
CA ILE A 216 7.54 11.95 -5.37
C ILE A 216 7.61 13.49 -5.28
N THR A 217 7.93 14.16 -6.39
CA THR A 217 8.06 15.63 -6.41
C THR A 217 6.74 16.32 -6.04
N GLU A 218 5.62 15.83 -6.57
CA GLU A 218 4.29 16.33 -6.21
C GLU A 218 3.98 16.07 -4.73
N ALA A 219 4.34 14.91 -4.19
CA ALA A 219 4.10 14.59 -2.79
C ALA A 219 4.86 15.52 -1.83
N LEU A 220 6.12 15.85 -2.15
CA LEU A 220 6.93 16.83 -1.41
C LEU A 220 6.32 18.24 -1.50
N ALA A 221 5.88 18.65 -2.69
CA ALA A 221 5.23 19.94 -2.91
C ALA A 221 3.90 20.04 -2.17
N SER A 222 3.09 18.98 -2.18
CA SER A 222 1.82 18.83 -1.45
C SER A 222 2.03 18.95 0.05
N ALA A 223 3.12 18.38 0.57
CA ALA A 223 3.53 18.52 1.98
C ALA A 223 4.20 19.87 2.31
N GLY A 224 4.54 20.69 1.30
CA GLY A 224 5.23 21.97 1.49
C GLY A 224 6.66 21.83 2.05
N ILE A 225 7.36 20.74 1.73
CA ILE A 225 8.71 20.45 2.24
C ILE A 225 9.75 20.35 1.12
N GLU A 226 11.00 20.57 1.47
CA GLU A 226 12.14 20.25 0.61
C GLU A 226 12.52 18.78 0.72
N GLY A 227 13.06 18.20 -0.36
CA GLY A 227 13.54 16.81 -0.36
C GLY A 227 14.62 16.54 0.69
N SER A 228 15.40 17.56 1.07
CA SER A 228 16.44 17.51 2.11
C SER A 228 15.90 17.16 3.50
N GLN A 229 14.58 17.34 3.74
CA GLN A 229 13.93 17.06 5.02
C GLN A 229 13.48 15.60 5.16
N VAL A 230 13.48 14.82 4.06
CA VAL A 230 13.13 13.40 4.08
C VAL A 230 14.34 12.59 4.51
N GLY A 231 14.18 11.77 5.56
CA GLY A 231 15.22 10.88 6.06
C GLY A 231 15.07 9.44 5.59
N TYR A 232 13.84 8.99 5.33
CA TYR A 232 13.53 7.59 5.07
C TYR A 232 12.53 7.40 3.92
N VAL A 233 12.78 6.37 3.11
CA VAL A 233 11.92 5.90 2.03
C VAL A 233 11.54 4.44 2.28
N ASN A 234 10.26 4.16 2.50
CA ASN A 234 9.71 2.82 2.33
C ASN A 234 9.40 2.64 0.83
N ALA A 235 10.34 2.02 0.12
CA ALA A 235 10.30 1.91 -1.33
C ALA A 235 9.22 0.91 -1.80
N HIS A 236 8.83 1.04 -3.08
CA HIS A 236 8.02 0.03 -3.72
C HIS A 236 8.81 -1.29 -3.85
N GLY A 237 10.07 -1.24 -4.26
CA GLY A 237 11.08 -2.31 -4.16
C GLY A 237 10.55 -3.73 -4.26
N THR A 238 10.04 -4.12 -5.42
CA THR A 238 9.34 -5.39 -5.63
C THR A 238 10.28 -6.59 -5.79
N GLY A 239 11.57 -6.37 -6.01
CA GLY A 239 12.49 -7.45 -6.38
C GLY A 239 12.44 -7.81 -7.86
N THR A 240 11.82 -6.96 -8.69
CA THR A 240 11.88 -7.09 -10.15
C THR A 240 13.00 -6.22 -10.72
N GLU A 241 13.60 -6.66 -11.82
CA GLU A 241 14.77 -5.99 -12.41
C GLU A 241 14.50 -4.52 -12.72
N LEU A 242 13.40 -4.27 -13.46
CA LEU A 242 13.03 -2.93 -13.93
C LEU A 242 12.52 -2.02 -12.80
N ASN A 243 11.69 -2.52 -11.89
CA ASN A 243 11.14 -1.68 -10.81
C ASN A 243 12.26 -1.12 -9.94
N ASP A 244 13.13 -1.99 -9.42
CA ASP A 244 14.10 -1.60 -8.40
C ASP A 244 15.14 -0.64 -9.00
N LYS A 245 15.51 -0.87 -10.27
CA LYS A 245 16.35 0.03 -11.06
C LYS A 245 15.68 1.39 -11.28
N TYR A 246 14.48 1.43 -11.83
CA TYR A 246 13.83 2.69 -12.17
C TYR A 246 13.33 3.45 -10.95
N GLU A 247 12.99 2.78 -9.85
CA GLU A 247 12.70 3.44 -8.59
C GLU A 247 13.97 4.09 -8.01
N THR A 248 15.13 3.44 -8.10
CA THR A 248 16.42 4.06 -7.73
C THR A 248 16.68 5.32 -8.56
N MET A 249 16.46 5.25 -9.87
CA MET A 249 16.61 6.42 -10.76
C MET A 249 15.60 7.52 -10.43
N ALA A 250 14.37 7.17 -10.09
CA ALA A 250 13.33 8.10 -9.69
C ALA A 250 13.70 8.84 -8.40
N LEU A 251 14.22 8.14 -7.40
CA LEU A 251 14.70 8.73 -6.16
C LEU A 251 15.86 9.69 -6.42
N LYS A 252 16.85 9.29 -7.21
CA LYS A 252 17.96 10.18 -7.62
C LYS A 252 17.46 11.42 -8.35
N ARG A 253 16.46 11.27 -9.22
CA ARG A 253 15.87 12.37 -9.97
C ARG A 253 15.09 13.35 -9.09
N ALA A 254 14.32 12.85 -8.13
CA ALA A 254 13.49 13.67 -7.26
C ALA A 254 14.29 14.34 -6.13
N PHE A 255 15.31 13.67 -5.58
CA PHE A 255 16.09 14.14 -4.44
C PHE A 255 17.47 14.71 -4.80
N GLY A 256 17.95 14.52 -6.03
CA GLY A 256 19.29 14.93 -6.45
C GLY A 256 20.38 14.31 -5.57
N GLU A 257 21.37 15.11 -5.17
CA GLU A 257 22.45 14.66 -4.28
C GLU A 257 21.96 14.16 -2.92
N HIS A 258 20.78 14.60 -2.46
CA HIS A 258 20.20 14.12 -1.21
C HIS A 258 19.79 12.64 -1.27
N ALA A 259 19.60 12.07 -2.46
CA ALA A 259 19.24 10.66 -2.61
C ALA A 259 20.25 9.72 -1.91
N TYR A 260 21.54 10.04 -1.95
CA TYR A 260 22.59 9.26 -1.30
C TYR A 260 22.68 9.43 0.23
N LYS A 261 21.86 10.33 0.79
CA LYS A 261 21.70 10.51 2.25
C LYS A 261 20.41 9.89 2.77
N LEU A 262 19.51 9.46 1.89
CA LEU A 262 18.29 8.76 2.26
C LEU A 262 18.65 7.38 2.78
N ALA A 263 17.95 6.94 3.83
CA ALA A 263 17.81 5.52 4.09
C ALA A 263 16.61 5.00 3.28
N VAL A 264 16.82 3.97 2.48
CA VAL A 264 15.79 3.35 1.65
C VAL A 264 15.62 1.92 2.15
N SER A 265 14.40 1.41 2.30
CA SER A 265 14.21 -0.03 2.49
C SER A 265 13.02 -0.53 1.71
N SER A 266 13.06 -1.81 1.34
CA SER A 266 11.87 -2.53 0.90
C SER A 266 11.48 -3.58 1.93
N THR A 267 10.38 -3.29 2.63
CA THR A 267 9.77 -4.21 3.58
C THR A 267 9.15 -5.43 2.88
N LYS A 268 8.91 -5.36 1.57
CA LYS A 268 8.48 -6.51 0.76
C LYS A 268 9.49 -7.66 0.80
N SER A 269 10.76 -7.39 1.12
CA SER A 269 11.76 -8.43 1.41
C SER A 269 11.31 -9.44 2.48
N MET A 270 10.42 -9.03 3.39
CA MET A 270 9.91 -9.83 4.50
C MET A 270 8.48 -10.33 4.27
N HIS A 271 7.58 -9.49 3.78
CA HIS A 271 6.14 -9.81 3.67
C HIS A 271 5.70 -10.21 2.25
N GLY A 272 6.60 -10.16 1.26
CA GLY A 272 6.26 -10.35 -0.14
C GLY A 272 5.58 -9.11 -0.73
N HIS A 273 4.97 -9.27 -1.89
CA HIS A 273 4.21 -8.22 -2.54
C HIS A 273 2.72 -8.50 -2.39
N LEU A 274 2.06 -7.75 -1.50
CA LEU A 274 0.63 -7.87 -1.21
C LEU A 274 -0.26 -7.12 -2.22
N LEU A 275 0.26 -6.80 -3.40
CA LEU A 275 -0.45 -6.13 -4.49
C LEU A 275 -1.24 -4.91 -3.99
N GLY A 276 -2.57 -4.90 -4.09
CA GLY A 276 -3.42 -3.79 -3.68
C GLY A 276 -3.34 -3.42 -2.19
N ALA A 277 -2.90 -4.33 -1.31
CA ALA A 277 -2.71 -4.04 0.10
C ALA A 277 -1.35 -3.43 0.45
N ALA A 278 -0.36 -3.56 -0.43
CA ALA A 278 1.05 -3.26 -0.15
C ALA A 278 1.23 -1.82 0.35
N GLY A 279 0.72 -0.83 -0.40
CA GLY A 279 0.86 0.58 -0.04
C GLY A 279 0.25 0.94 1.32
N ALA A 280 -0.80 0.24 1.77
CA ALA A 280 -1.41 0.50 3.06
C ALA A 280 -0.62 -0.13 4.22
N VAL A 281 -0.13 -1.37 4.05
CA VAL A 281 0.78 -2.00 5.03
C VAL A 281 2.07 -1.21 5.15
N GLU A 282 2.61 -0.72 4.04
CA GLU A 282 3.83 0.07 3.98
C GLU A 282 3.67 1.48 4.59
N ALA A 283 2.48 2.09 4.45
CA ALA A 283 2.13 3.32 5.16
C ALA A 283 2.07 3.12 6.69
N ILE A 284 1.52 2.00 7.17
CA ILE A 284 1.54 1.65 8.60
C ILE A 284 2.99 1.50 9.08
N ILE A 285 3.82 0.76 8.35
CA ILE A 285 5.24 0.57 8.68
C ILE A 285 5.97 1.92 8.74
N LEU A 286 5.70 2.82 7.79
CA LEU A 286 6.30 4.15 7.76
C LEU A 286 5.87 5.00 8.97
N ALA A 287 4.57 5.02 9.30
CA ALA A 287 4.07 5.74 10.47
C ALA A 287 4.70 5.21 11.77
N LYS A 288 4.87 3.89 11.88
CA LYS A 288 5.57 3.24 12.99
C LYS A 288 7.06 3.54 13.01
N ALA A 289 7.73 3.58 11.85
CA ALA A 289 9.14 3.93 11.76
C ALA A 289 9.40 5.37 12.24
N LEU A 290 8.52 6.30 11.87
CA LEU A 290 8.55 7.68 12.37
C LEU A 290 8.33 7.73 13.88
N GLN A 291 7.29 7.07 14.38
CA GLN A 291 6.96 7.06 15.81
C GLN A 291 8.08 6.45 16.69
N GLU A 292 8.68 5.35 16.23
CA GLU A 292 9.65 4.58 17.03
C GLU A 292 11.11 4.99 16.79
N GLY A 293 11.37 5.82 15.78
CA GLY A 293 12.72 6.18 15.35
C GLY A 293 13.53 4.96 14.91
N PHE A 294 12.89 3.99 14.25
CA PHE A 294 13.49 2.75 13.79
C PHE A 294 13.06 2.42 12.36
N ILE A 295 14.03 2.30 11.47
CA ILE A 295 13.78 1.92 10.07
C ILE A 295 14.01 0.41 9.86
N PRO A 296 13.07 -0.30 9.22
CA PRO A 296 13.21 -1.73 8.95
C PRO A 296 14.25 -2.01 7.86
N PRO A 297 14.80 -3.23 7.83
CA PRO A 297 15.78 -3.61 6.81
C PRO A 297 15.15 -4.00 5.48
N THR A 298 15.97 -3.95 4.43
CA THR A 298 15.81 -4.81 3.25
C THR A 298 16.54 -6.14 3.51
N THR A 299 15.80 -7.18 3.84
CA THR A 299 16.37 -8.53 4.10
C THR A 299 16.78 -9.23 2.80
N LYS A 300 17.61 -10.29 2.92
CA LYS A 300 18.09 -11.12 1.80
C LYS A 300 18.94 -10.34 0.77
N TYR A 301 19.46 -9.18 1.15
CA TYR A 301 20.36 -8.37 0.33
C TYR A 301 21.80 -8.87 0.51
N GLY A 302 22.42 -9.39 -0.56
CA GLY A 302 23.75 -9.99 -0.49
C GLY A 302 24.73 -9.58 -1.58
N VAL A 303 24.24 -9.25 -2.79
CA VAL A 303 25.08 -8.85 -3.92
C VAL A 303 24.63 -7.47 -4.41
N PRO A 304 25.45 -6.42 -4.20
CA PRO A 304 25.14 -5.08 -4.68
C PRO A 304 24.99 -5.02 -6.20
N ASP A 305 24.01 -4.25 -6.65
CA ASP A 305 23.78 -3.93 -8.06
C ASP A 305 24.34 -2.53 -8.37
N PRO A 306 25.25 -2.36 -9.36
CA PRO A 306 25.74 -1.04 -9.74
C PRO A 306 24.65 -0.05 -10.19
N GLU A 307 23.49 -0.53 -10.64
CA GLU A 307 22.35 0.32 -11.02
C GLU A 307 21.44 0.66 -9.83
N CYS A 308 21.59 -0.06 -8.71
CA CYS A 308 20.91 0.18 -7.45
C CYS A 308 21.97 0.44 -6.35
N ASP A 309 22.37 1.70 -6.17
CA ASP A 309 23.55 2.12 -5.39
C ASP A 309 23.24 3.08 -4.21
N LEU A 310 21.99 3.15 -3.75
CA LEU A 310 21.59 3.89 -2.56
C LEU A 310 21.79 3.04 -1.28
N ASP A 311 21.57 3.65 -0.11
CA ASP A 311 21.57 2.92 1.16
C ASP A 311 20.24 2.19 1.36
N TYR A 312 20.21 0.90 0.99
CA TYR A 312 19.00 0.05 1.09
C TYR A 312 18.75 -0.56 2.48
N VAL A 313 19.44 -0.08 3.53
CA VAL A 313 19.34 -0.61 4.90
C VAL A 313 19.47 -2.15 4.88
N PRO A 314 20.59 -2.71 4.39
CA PRO A 314 20.68 -4.12 4.09
C PRO A 314 20.70 -4.97 5.37
N ASN A 315 19.78 -5.95 5.42
CA ASN A 315 19.65 -7.04 6.40
C ASN A 315 19.33 -6.68 7.85
N GLU A 316 19.88 -5.58 8.37
CA GLU A 316 19.63 -5.13 9.75
C GLU A 316 19.03 -3.74 9.77
N GLY A 317 17.85 -3.61 10.41
CA GLY A 317 17.22 -2.32 10.63
C GLY A 317 18.04 -1.49 11.61
N ARG A 318 17.84 -0.16 11.61
CA ARG A 318 18.62 0.74 12.45
C ARG A 318 17.79 1.86 13.04
N LYS A 319 18.25 2.41 14.16
CA LYS A 319 17.65 3.62 14.74
C LYS A 319 18.03 4.84 13.92
N MET A 320 17.06 5.71 13.68
CA MET A 320 17.26 6.97 12.97
C MET A 320 16.21 7.96 13.44
N ASP A 321 16.64 9.19 13.73
CA ASP A 321 15.72 10.28 14.02
C ASP A 321 15.13 10.80 12.71
N LEU A 322 13.80 10.83 12.62
CA LEU A 322 13.08 11.03 11.36
C LEU A 322 12.03 12.13 11.54
N ALA A 323 12.23 13.26 10.84
CA ALA A 323 11.18 14.27 10.73
C ALA A 323 10.11 13.88 9.71
N TYR A 324 10.55 13.41 8.53
CA TYR A 324 9.69 12.99 7.43
C TYR A 324 10.19 11.69 6.81
N GLY A 325 9.25 10.90 6.31
CA GLY A 325 9.52 9.80 5.42
C GLY A 325 8.44 9.65 4.37
N ILE A 326 8.75 8.91 3.29
CA ILE A 326 7.82 8.66 2.20
C ILE A 326 7.57 7.17 2.00
N SER A 327 6.39 6.83 1.47
CA SER A 327 6.05 5.47 1.02
C SER A 327 5.65 5.52 -0.45
N ASN A 328 6.33 4.71 -1.27
CA ASN A 328 6.08 4.63 -2.71
C ASN A 328 5.26 3.39 -3.06
N SER A 329 4.32 3.54 -4.00
CA SER A 329 3.68 2.41 -4.68
C SER A 329 3.61 2.69 -6.18
N LEU A 330 4.32 1.86 -6.96
CA LEU A 330 4.53 2.03 -8.39
C LEU A 330 3.90 0.83 -9.12
N GLY A 331 2.59 0.92 -9.34
CA GLY A 331 1.79 -0.21 -9.80
C GLY A 331 1.76 -0.41 -11.32
N PHE A 332 1.49 -1.66 -11.72
CA PHE A 332 1.10 -1.99 -13.09
C PHE A 332 -0.03 -1.08 -13.59
N GLY A 333 -0.08 -0.84 -14.90
CA GLY A 333 -0.88 0.21 -15.52
C GLY A 333 -0.20 1.59 -15.50
N GLY A 334 0.98 1.69 -14.89
CA GLY A 334 1.75 2.93 -14.78
C GLY A 334 1.21 3.85 -13.68
N HIS A 335 0.58 3.30 -12.64
CA HIS A 335 -0.03 4.07 -11.55
C HIS A 335 1.01 4.33 -10.45
N ASN A 336 1.41 5.58 -10.28
CA ASN A 336 2.39 5.95 -9.25
C ASN A 336 1.72 6.76 -8.15
N VAL A 337 1.94 6.36 -6.90
CA VAL A 337 1.54 7.13 -5.71
C VAL A 337 2.68 7.19 -4.72
N THR A 338 2.90 8.39 -4.18
CA THR A 338 3.82 8.61 -3.06
C THR A 338 3.06 9.30 -1.94
N LEU A 339 3.17 8.75 -0.72
CA LEU A 339 2.63 9.36 0.49
C LEU A 339 3.78 9.94 1.33
N VAL A 340 3.60 11.13 1.88
CA VAL A 340 4.52 11.75 2.84
C VAL A 340 3.91 11.70 4.23
N PHE A 341 4.67 11.13 5.17
CA PHE A 341 4.32 11.14 6.57
C PHE A 341 5.31 11.98 7.35
N LYS A 342 4.81 12.70 8.34
CA LYS A 342 5.57 13.53 9.26
C LYS A 342 5.46 12.98 10.67
N HIS A 343 6.57 12.95 11.39
CA HIS A 343 6.59 12.60 12.80
C HIS A 343 5.72 13.56 13.63
N TYR A 344 4.89 13.01 14.50
CA TYR A 344 4.02 13.81 15.37
C TYR A 344 4.72 14.13 16.69
N GLU A 345 5.02 15.41 16.91
CA GLU A 345 5.57 15.91 18.17
C GLU A 345 4.43 16.27 19.14
N GLY A 346 3.80 15.25 19.74
CA GLY A 346 2.75 15.42 20.74
C GLY A 346 2.53 14.16 21.57
N ARG A 347 1.62 14.24 22.57
CA ARG A 347 1.26 13.09 23.41
C ARG A 347 0.21 12.21 22.75
#